data_AF-A0A351R9J0-F1
#
_entry.id   AF-A0A351R9J0-F1
#
_cell.length_a   1.000
_cell.length_b   1.000
_cell.length_c   1.000
_cell.angle_alpha   90.00
_cell.angle_beta   90.00
_cell.angle_gamma   90.00
#
_symmetry.space_group_name_H-M   'P 1'
#
loop_
_entity.id
_entity.type
_entity.pdbx_description
1 polymer ?
#
loop_
_entity_poly.entity_id
_entity_poly.type
_entity_poly.pdbx_seq_one_letter_code
_entity_poly.pdbx_strand_id
1 'polypeptide(L)'
;GRMSTAHRHFGSQCFNCHQAPLKKVSDKACVNCHQDTAPHIADPELQKRSLKAAHRFIGSMRCAECHQEHKAPHPLARQDNNMCIKCHGAIRTIDPETKLPNIRDFEKKHPDFELSFKTGPGPKDIERIPQSNQSKLIEKSGLKFPHDQHIGKVQGPNGIWDVRELACTSCHQAEGKEMRFKALSYKNNCSTCHTSELQIGTKDNKLTLPHGEEQNMFNALKLYAPKEFDRYADQLKNNGCAYCHEVQPAKTGDKLPWSVMPLRLNNDWLAKAQFNHAAHRTQQCTSCHKVEASKSSADVAIPNRQSCLLCHSGNTPKHKRIASSCMSCHTFHNAHQGYDLITGAKVETKDVDILSTLPTVTEKK
;
A
#
# COMPACT_ATOMS: atom_id res chain seq x y z
N GLY A 1 -31.52 -22.64 -4.31
CA GLY A 1 -30.28 -23.00 -3.58
C GLY A 1 -30.16 -22.18 -2.31
N ARG A 2 -29.21 -22.50 -1.43
CA ARG A 2 -29.05 -21.79 -0.15
C ARG A 2 -28.41 -20.42 -0.34
N MET A 3 -28.96 -19.42 0.32
CA MET A 3 -28.43 -18.05 0.24
C MET A 3 -27.07 -17.93 0.95
N SER A 4 -26.23 -17.06 0.41
CA SER A 4 -24.94 -16.67 0.97
C SER A 4 -25.10 -16.19 2.41
N THR A 5 -24.05 -16.33 3.22
CA THR A 5 -24.10 -15.95 4.63
C THR A 5 -24.45 -14.47 4.83
N ALA A 6 -23.97 -13.59 3.93
CA ALA A 6 -24.24 -12.15 4.00
C ALA A 6 -25.71 -11.81 3.74
N HIS A 7 -26.38 -12.52 2.83
CA HIS A 7 -27.79 -12.28 2.50
C HIS A 7 -28.76 -13.23 3.19
N ARG A 8 -28.30 -14.07 4.13
CA ARG A 8 -29.13 -15.08 4.79
C ARG A 8 -30.37 -14.50 5.48
N HIS A 9 -30.28 -13.27 5.98
CA HIS A 9 -31.41 -12.56 6.61
C HIS A 9 -32.58 -12.29 5.64
N PHE A 10 -32.33 -12.32 4.33
CA PHE A 10 -33.36 -12.16 3.30
C PHE A 10 -33.98 -13.49 2.83
N GLY A 11 -33.74 -14.60 3.54
CA GLY A 11 -34.13 -15.96 3.16
C GLY A 11 -35.59 -16.15 2.74
N SER A 12 -36.51 -15.32 3.25
CA SER A 12 -37.94 -15.32 2.90
C SER A 12 -38.37 -14.14 2.02
N GLN A 13 -37.52 -13.14 1.83
CA GLN A 13 -37.81 -11.88 1.13
C GLN A 13 -37.27 -11.89 -0.31
N CYS A 14 -37.68 -12.90 -1.07
CA CYS A 14 -37.16 -13.14 -2.44
C CYS A 14 -37.33 -11.92 -3.37
N PHE A 15 -38.39 -11.14 -3.15
CA PHE A 15 -38.74 -9.95 -3.93
C PHE A 15 -37.73 -8.80 -3.79
N ASN A 16 -36.87 -8.83 -2.76
CA ASN A 16 -35.77 -7.85 -2.64
C ASN A 16 -34.79 -7.93 -3.80
N CYS A 17 -34.63 -9.12 -4.41
CA CYS A 17 -33.76 -9.33 -5.58
C CYS A 17 -34.58 -9.65 -6.84
N HIS A 18 -35.61 -10.48 -6.72
CA HIS A 18 -36.45 -10.92 -7.83
C HIS A 18 -37.63 -9.97 -8.05
N GLN A 19 -37.41 -8.92 -8.83
CA GLN A 19 -38.40 -7.85 -9.10
C GLN A 19 -39.48 -8.24 -10.12
N ALA A 20 -39.25 -9.27 -10.93
CA ALA A 20 -40.21 -9.73 -11.94
C ALA A 20 -40.17 -11.27 -12.08
N PRO A 21 -41.33 -11.94 -12.18
CA PRO A 21 -41.39 -13.38 -12.38
C PRO A 21 -40.64 -13.82 -13.64
N LEU A 22 -39.94 -14.96 -13.54
CA LEU A 22 -39.19 -15.59 -14.65
C LEU A 22 -38.10 -14.72 -15.31
N LYS A 23 -37.81 -13.53 -14.78
CA LYS A 23 -36.67 -12.70 -15.20
C LYS A 23 -35.48 -12.95 -14.28
N LYS A 24 -34.28 -12.90 -14.86
CA LYS A 24 -33.03 -12.89 -14.08
C LYS A 24 -32.99 -11.62 -13.22
N VAL A 25 -32.48 -11.73 -12.00
CA VAL A 25 -32.21 -10.57 -11.11
C VAL A 25 -31.39 -9.55 -11.87
N SER A 26 -31.78 -8.27 -11.86
CA SER A 26 -31.08 -7.20 -12.56
C SER A 26 -29.90 -6.66 -11.73
N ASP A 27 -28.94 -6.07 -12.39
CA ASP A 27 -27.81 -5.42 -11.71
C ASP A 27 -28.31 -4.17 -10.94
N LYS A 28 -29.37 -3.52 -11.45
CA LYS A 28 -30.13 -2.46 -10.77
C LYS A 28 -30.70 -2.91 -9.42
N ALA A 29 -31.21 -4.14 -9.33
CA ALA A 29 -31.68 -4.70 -8.06
C ALA A 29 -30.54 -4.83 -7.04
N CYS A 30 -29.30 -5.09 -7.50
CA CYS A 30 -28.13 -5.23 -6.63
C CYS A 30 -27.70 -3.86 -6.08
N VAL A 31 -27.55 -2.86 -6.95
CA VAL A 31 -27.08 -1.53 -6.55
C VAL A 31 -28.11 -0.72 -5.76
N ASN A 32 -29.38 -1.12 -5.72
CA ASN A 32 -30.37 -0.52 -4.83
C ASN A 32 -29.91 -0.56 -3.36
N CYS A 33 -29.24 -1.63 -2.94
CA CYS A 33 -28.64 -1.75 -1.60
C CYS A 33 -27.12 -1.56 -1.63
N HIS A 34 -26.42 -1.97 -2.70
CA HIS A 34 -24.95 -1.87 -2.81
C HIS A 34 -24.48 -0.59 -3.52
N GLN A 35 -24.99 0.57 -3.07
CA GLN A 35 -24.73 1.87 -3.69
C GLN A 35 -23.27 2.33 -3.56
N ASP A 36 -22.57 1.86 -2.53
CA ASP A 36 -21.17 2.23 -2.27
C ASP A 36 -20.16 1.38 -3.04
N THR A 37 -20.62 0.53 -3.96
CA THR A 37 -19.74 -0.28 -4.79
C THR A 37 -18.90 0.61 -5.70
N ALA A 38 -17.57 0.53 -5.55
CA ALA A 38 -16.66 1.23 -6.46
C ALA A 38 -16.77 0.68 -7.89
N PRO A 39 -16.62 1.50 -8.94
CA PRO A 39 -16.59 1.03 -10.32
C PRO A 39 -15.39 0.12 -10.60
N HIS A 40 -15.43 -0.63 -11.72
CA HIS A 40 -14.29 -1.42 -12.19
C HIS A 40 -13.11 -0.50 -12.58
N ILE A 41 -13.43 0.65 -13.18
CA ILE A 41 -12.47 1.69 -13.57
C ILE A 41 -12.96 3.03 -13.00
N ALA A 42 -12.08 3.74 -12.29
CA ALA A 42 -12.45 4.97 -11.59
C ALA A 42 -12.87 6.13 -12.52
N ASP A 43 -12.31 6.19 -13.73
CA ASP A 43 -12.72 7.13 -14.78
C ASP A 43 -13.99 6.61 -15.48
N PRO A 44 -15.14 7.32 -15.39
CA PRO A 44 -16.41 6.87 -15.95
C PRO A 44 -16.40 6.74 -17.48
N GLU A 45 -15.73 7.65 -18.20
CA GLU A 45 -15.68 7.62 -19.65
C GLU A 45 -14.75 6.49 -20.14
N LEU A 46 -13.63 6.29 -19.45
CA LEU A 46 -12.76 5.14 -19.70
C LEU A 46 -13.47 3.82 -19.39
N GLN A 47 -14.24 3.77 -18.30
CA GLN A 47 -15.04 2.59 -17.98
C GLN A 47 -16.03 2.29 -19.12
N LYS A 48 -16.83 3.29 -19.51
CA LYS A 48 -17.85 3.14 -20.55
C LYS A 48 -17.26 2.68 -21.87
N ARG A 49 -16.18 3.30 -22.34
CA ARG A 49 -15.53 2.91 -23.61
C ARG A 49 -14.90 1.52 -23.54
N SER A 50 -14.21 1.21 -22.44
CA SER A 50 -13.52 -0.08 -22.26
C SER A 50 -14.52 -1.23 -22.18
N LEU A 51 -15.60 -1.07 -21.42
CA LEU A 51 -16.60 -2.12 -21.26
C LEU A 51 -17.43 -2.30 -22.53
N LYS A 52 -17.72 -1.23 -23.27
CA LYS A 52 -18.33 -1.32 -24.60
C LYS A 52 -17.43 -2.05 -25.59
N ALA A 53 -16.13 -1.79 -25.57
CA ALA A 53 -15.15 -2.49 -26.41
C ALA A 53 -15.06 -3.97 -26.03
N ALA A 54 -14.96 -4.27 -24.74
CA ALA A 54 -14.91 -5.63 -24.21
C ALA A 54 -16.17 -6.43 -24.53
N HIS A 55 -17.36 -5.82 -24.47
CA HIS A 55 -18.64 -6.49 -24.70
C HIS A 55 -18.66 -7.28 -26.02
N ARG A 56 -18.01 -6.76 -27.07
CA ARG A 56 -17.88 -7.42 -28.37
C ARG A 56 -17.17 -8.78 -28.31
N PHE A 57 -16.31 -8.99 -27.32
CA PHE A 57 -15.46 -10.18 -27.21
C PHE A 57 -15.87 -11.12 -26.07
N ILE A 58 -16.53 -10.60 -25.04
CA ILE A 58 -16.74 -11.36 -23.79
C ILE A 58 -18.22 -11.57 -23.43
N GLY A 59 -19.14 -10.92 -24.13
CA GLY A 59 -20.56 -10.87 -23.77
C GLY A 59 -20.83 -9.76 -22.74
N SER A 60 -21.63 -10.06 -21.71
CA SER A 60 -21.95 -9.11 -20.64
C SER A 60 -21.06 -9.31 -19.41
N MET A 61 -20.86 -8.24 -18.63
CA MET A 61 -20.12 -8.26 -17.37
C MET A 61 -21.05 -7.84 -16.23
N ARG A 62 -22.01 -8.72 -15.95
CA ARG A 62 -23.03 -8.47 -14.94
C ARG A 62 -22.52 -8.79 -13.54
N CYS A 63 -23.10 -8.16 -12.51
CA CYS A 63 -22.83 -8.53 -11.12
C CYS A 63 -22.93 -10.05 -10.92
N ALA A 64 -23.94 -10.66 -11.55
CA ALA A 64 -24.24 -12.09 -11.47
C ALA A 64 -23.20 -13.04 -12.12
N GLU A 65 -22.28 -12.52 -12.93
CA GLU A 65 -21.22 -13.32 -13.56
C GLU A 65 -20.09 -13.65 -12.56
N CYS A 66 -19.82 -12.73 -11.64
CA CYS A 66 -18.83 -12.91 -10.58
C CYS A 66 -19.51 -13.30 -9.25
N HIS A 67 -20.66 -12.72 -8.92
CA HIS A 67 -21.41 -13.01 -7.71
C HIS A 67 -22.59 -13.94 -8.02
N GLN A 68 -22.70 -15.09 -7.35
CA GLN A 68 -23.87 -15.96 -7.50
C GLN A 68 -24.52 -16.22 -6.16
N GLU A 69 -25.74 -15.70 -6.03
CA GLU A 69 -26.61 -16.03 -4.92
C GLU A 69 -27.17 -17.45 -5.07
N HIS A 70 -27.64 -18.04 -3.98
CA HIS A 70 -28.14 -19.42 -3.92
C HIS A 70 -27.07 -20.53 -4.08
N LYS A 71 -25.78 -20.16 -4.01
CA LYS A 71 -24.61 -21.04 -4.13
C LYS A 71 -23.74 -21.06 -2.87
N ALA A 72 -24.34 -20.84 -1.70
CA ALA A 72 -23.63 -20.88 -0.43
C ALA A 72 -22.72 -22.12 -0.28
N PRO A 73 -21.54 -21.97 0.36
CA PRO A 73 -21.15 -20.85 1.22
C PRO A 73 -20.46 -19.67 0.51
N HIS A 74 -20.15 -19.77 -0.78
CA HIS A 74 -19.33 -18.77 -1.47
C HIS A 74 -20.22 -17.76 -2.23
N PRO A 75 -20.14 -16.45 -1.91
CA PRO A 75 -20.88 -15.42 -2.65
C PRO A 75 -20.31 -15.18 -4.05
N LEU A 76 -19.04 -15.52 -4.27
CA LEU A 76 -18.35 -15.43 -5.56
C LEU A 76 -18.40 -16.77 -6.30
N ALA A 77 -19.02 -16.74 -7.48
CA ALA A 77 -19.27 -17.87 -8.36
C ALA A 77 -18.00 -18.47 -8.95
N ARG A 78 -17.00 -17.62 -9.21
CA ARG A 78 -15.68 -18.02 -9.73
C ARG A 78 -14.58 -17.46 -8.84
N GLN A 79 -13.65 -18.33 -8.50
CA GLN A 79 -12.44 -18.01 -7.74
C GLN A 79 -11.19 -18.07 -8.65
N ASP A 80 -11.39 -18.33 -9.95
CA ASP A 80 -10.33 -18.40 -10.95
C ASP A 80 -10.09 -17.05 -11.63
N ASN A 81 -9.01 -16.97 -12.42
CA ASN A 81 -8.61 -15.74 -13.11
C ASN A 81 -9.28 -15.56 -14.48
N ASN A 82 -10.11 -16.53 -14.90
CA ASN A 82 -10.58 -16.60 -16.29
C ASN A 82 -11.38 -15.37 -16.69
N MET A 83 -12.19 -14.82 -15.79
CA MET A 83 -12.95 -13.60 -16.10
C MET A 83 -12.03 -12.37 -16.21
N CYS A 84 -11.09 -12.20 -15.27
CA CYS A 84 -10.18 -11.06 -15.25
C CYS A 84 -9.34 -10.99 -16.53
N ILE A 85 -8.80 -12.14 -16.97
CA ILE A 85 -7.87 -12.20 -18.11
C ILE A 85 -8.59 -12.04 -19.46
N LYS A 86 -9.92 -12.13 -19.52
CA LYS A 86 -10.66 -11.86 -20.77
C LYS A 86 -10.44 -10.42 -21.26
N CYS A 87 -10.30 -9.47 -20.35
CA CYS A 87 -9.92 -8.09 -20.67
C CYS A 87 -8.43 -7.87 -20.41
N HIS A 88 -7.91 -8.25 -19.24
CA HIS A 88 -6.54 -7.93 -18.85
C HIS A 88 -5.46 -8.76 -19.57
N GLY A 89 -5.82 -9.91 -20.14
CA GLY A 89 -4.91 -10.77 -20.90
C GLY A 89 -4.53 -10.23 -22.28
N ALA A 90 -5.25 -9.21 -22.76
CA ALA A 90 -5.00 -8.49 -23.99
C ALA A 90 -5.49 -7.03 -23.84
N ILE A 91 -5.14 -6.36 -22.74
CA ILE A 91 -5.73 -5.07 -22.35
C ILE A 91 -5.60 -3.99 -23.44
N ARG A 92 -4.55 -4.04 -24.26
CA ARG A 92 -4.35 -3.12 -25.39
C ARG A 92 -5.36 -3.27 -26.52
N THR A 93 -6.04 -4.42 -26.64
CA THR A 93 -7.15 -4.57 -27.60
C THR A 93 -8.43 -3.94 -27.08
N ILE A 94 -8.52 -3.69 -25.77
CA ILE A 94 -9.65 -3.02 -25.12
C ILE A 94 -9.42 -1.51 -25.09
N ASP A 95 -8.21 -1.08 -24.71
CA ASP A 95 -7.79 0.31 -24.68
C ASP A 95 -6.40 0.44 -25.33
N PRO A 96 -6.32 0.84 -26.62
CA PRO A 96 -5.04 0.96 -27.33
C PRO A 96 -4.06 1.96 -26.70
N GLU A 97 -4.56 2.96 -25.97
CA GLU A 97 -3.76 4.00 -25.33
C GLU A 97 -3.22 3.58 -23.95
N THR A 98 -3.62 2.40 -23.45
CA THR A 98 -3.21 1.96 -22.13
C THR A 98 -1.70 1.73 -22.04
N LYS A 99 -1.11 2.24 -20.96
CA LYS A 99 0.29 1.96 -20.60
C LYS A 99 0.44 0.63 -19.86
N LEU A 100 -0.67 0.01 -19.45
CA LEU A 100 -0.65 -1.23 -18.71
C LEU A 100 -0.20 -2.40 -19.59
N PRO A 101 0.64 -3.31 -19.07
CA PRO A 101 0.98 -4.54 -19.75
C PRO A 101 -0.16 -5.57 -19.67
N ASN A 102 -0.16 -6.51 -20.61
CA ASN A 102 -1.06 -7.67 -20.55
C ASN A 102 -0.68 -8.57 -19.37
N ILE A 103 -1.68 -9.14 -18.70
CA ILE A 103 -1.51 -10.07 -17.57
C ILE A 103 -2.43 -11.28 -17.75
N ARG A 104 -1.87 -12.49 -17.61
CA ARG A 104 -2.61 -13.76 -17.79
C ARG A 104 -2.45 -14.75 -16.64
N ASP A 105 -1.37 -14.63 -15.88
CA ASP A 105 -1.01 -15.60 -14.85
C ASP A 105 0.01 -15.00 -13.90
N PHE A 106 -0.13 -15.23 -12.60
CA PHE A 106 0.79 -14.68 -11.60
C PHE A 106 2.25 -15.18 -11.77
N GLU A 107 2.44 -16.45 -12.11
CA GLU A 107 3.79 -17.05 -12.17
C GLU A 107 4.49 -16.77 -13.50
N LYS A 108 3.79 -16.93 -14.63
CA LYS A 108 4.40 -16.91 -15.96
C LYS A 108 4.22 -15.61 -16.72
N LYS A 109 3.13 -14.88 -16.45
CA LYS A 109 2.66 -13.75 -17.29
C LYS A 109 2.07 -12.64 -16.43
N HIS A 110 2.80 -12.27 -15.38
CA HIS A 110 2.55 -11.10 -14.55
C HIS A 110 3.61 -10.04 -14.88
N PRO A 111 3.29 -8.74 -14.90
CA PRO A 111 4.32 -7.71 -14.93
C PRO A 111 5.19 -7.74 -13.68
N ASP A 112 6.30 -7.01 -13.68
CA ASP A 112 7.02 -6.76 -12.44
C ASP A 112 6.15 -5.92 -11.50
N PHE A 113 6.41 -6.03 -10.19
CA PHE A 113 5.77 -5.15 -9.23
C PHE A 113 6.30 -3.74 -9.42
N GLU A 114 5.43 -2.75 -9.20
CA GLU A 114 5.85 -1.36 -9.10
C GLU A 114 5.65 -0.90 -7.66
N LEU A 115 6.72 -0.36 -7.10
CA LEU A 115 6.75 0.17 -5.75
C LEU A 115 6.31 1.62 -5.74
N SER A 116 5.48 1.98 -4.78
CA SER A 116 5.11 3.37 -4.49
C SER A 116 6.24 4.04 -3.73
N PHE A 117 6.71 5.20 -4.17
CA PHE A 117 7.69 6.05 -3.50
C PHE A 117 7.04 7.40 -3.16
N LYS A 118 7.17 7.86 -1.92
CA LYS A 118 6.70 9.19 -1.53
C LYS A 118 7.60 10.28 -2.11
N THR A 119 7.01 11.23 -2.84
CA THR A 119 7.71 12.37 -3.42
C THR A 119 7.36 13.70 -2.73
N GLY A 120 6.32 13.70 -1.88
CA GLY A 120 5.82 14.89 -1.19
C GLY A 120 5.01 14.56 0.07
N PRO A 121 4.49 15.58 0.77
CA PRO A 121 3.75 15.42 2.02
C PRO A 121 2.31 14.91 1.81
N GLY A 122 1.74 15.10 0.63
CA GLY A 122 0.37 14.74 0.32
C GLY A 122 0.18 13.25 0.03
N PRO A 123 -1.04 12.71 0.23
CA PRO A 123 -1.35 11.31 -0.04
C PRO A 123 -1.25 10.94 -1.54
N LYS A 124 -1.27 11.94 -2.43
CA LYS A 124 -1.13 11.75 -3.88
C LYS A 124 0.30 11.97 -4.38
N ASP A 125 1.21 12.40 -3.51
CA ASP A 125 2.59 12.66 -3.88
C ASP A 125 3.37 11.34 -3.87
N ILE A 126 3.02 10.50 -4.83
CA ILE A 126 3.54 9.15 -5.00
C ILE A 126 3.99 8.96 -6.44
N GLU A 127 5.22 8.50 -6.60
CA GLU A 127 5.73 7.96 -7.86
C GLU A 127 5.73 6.44 -7.79
N ARG A 128 5.25 5.75 -8.84
CA ARG A 128 5.33 4.28 -8.90
C ARG A 128 6.47 3.86 -9.82
N ILE A 129 7.40 3.10 -9.28
CA ILE A 129 8.63 2.70 -9.97
C ILE A 129 8.65 1.17 -10.12
N PRO A 130 8.80 0.62 -11.34
CA PRO A 130 8.96 -0.81 -11.55
C PRO A 130 10.18 -1.35 -10.79
N GLN A 131 10.03 -2.48 -10.11
CA GLN A 131 11.13 -3.15 -9.40
C GLN A 131 12.25 -3.60 -10.33
N SER A 132 12.00 -3.77 -11.64
CA SER A 132 13.07 -4.04 -12.60
C SER A 132 14.01 -2.84 -12.79
N ASN A 133 13.60 -1.63 -12.42
CA ASN A 133 14.42 -0.42 -12.55
C ASN A 133 15.25 -0.16 -11.27
N GLN A 134 16.19 -1.07 -11.00
CA GLN A 134 16.98 -1.08 -9.76
C GLN A 134 17.70 0.24 -9.47
N SER A 135 18.22 0.94 -10.50
CA SER A 135 18.92 2.21 -10.32
C SER A 135 18.03 3.37 -9.83
N LYS A 136 16.70 3.23 -9.95
CA LYS A 136 15.73 4.19 -9.42
C LYS A 136 15.13 3.79 -8.07
N LEU A 137 15.43 2.60 -7.56
CA LEU A 137 14.90 2.13 -6.27
C LEU A 137 15.72 2.69 -5.11
N ILE A 138 15.64 4.00 -4.91
CA ILE A 138 16.37 4.73 -3.88
C ILE A 138 15.34 5.49 -3.04
N GLU A 139 15.18 5.09 -1.78
CA GLU A 139 14.30 5.81 -0.86
C GLU A 139 14.93 7.16 -0.49
N LYS A 140 14.13 8.22 -0.54
CA LYS A 140 14.52 9.57 -0.09
C LYS A 140 13.75 9.95 1.15
N SER A 141 14.00 9.20 2.23
CA SER A 141 13.26 9.32 3.49
C SER A 141 13.65 10.56 4.30
N GLY A 142 14.82 11.15 4.05
CA GLY A 142 15.40 12.24 4.84
C GLY A 142 16.06 11.80 6.15
N LEU A 143 16.08 10.48 6.43
CA LEU A 143 16.83 9.87 7.52
C LEU A 143 18.15 9.31 7.01
N LYS A 144 19.15 9.22 7.88
CA LYS A 144 20.34 8.40 7.76
C LYS A 144 20.16 7.21 8.70
N PHE A 145 19.89 6.04 8.15
CA PHE A 145 19.60 4.86 8.97
C PHE A 145 20.20 3.58 8.37
N PRO A 146 21.33 3.10 8.91
CA PRO A 146 21.93 1.83 8.51
C PRO A 146 21.28 0.67 9.28
N HIS A 147 20.52 -0.21 8.61
CA HIS A 147 19.90 -1.37 9.26
C HIS A 147 20.92 -2.37 9.80
N ASP A 148 22.08 -2.51 9.15
CA ASP A 148 23.17 -3.39 9.58
C ASP A 148 23.74 -3.04 10.97
N GLN A 149 23.60 -1.78 11.40
CA GLN A 149 23.97 -1.31 12.74
C GLN A 149 22.82 -1.42 13.76
N HIS A 150 21.60 -1.77 13.32
CA HIS A 150 20.38 -1.75 14.14
C HIS A 150 19.66 -3.10 14.17
N ILE A 151 20.39 -4.20 13.95
CA ILE A 151 19.87 -5.57 14.02
C ILE A 151 20.87 -6.48 14.71
N GLY A 152 20.37 -7.47 15.45
CA GLY A 152 21.19 -8.39 16.23
C GLY A 152 21.78 -7.73 17.46
N LYS A 153 23.04 -8.02 17.78
CA LYS A 153 23.74 -7.45 18.93
C LYS A 153 24.30 -6.07 18.61
N VAL A 154 23.76 -5.06 19.28
CA VAL A 154 24.16 -3.65 19.13
C VAL A 154 24.67 -3.08 20.44
N GLN A 155 25.52 -2.06 20.34
CA GLN A 155 25.96 -1.31 21.51
C GLN A 155 24.86 -0.35 21.98
N GLY A 156 24.53 -0.40 23.26
CA GLY A 156 23.61 0.48 23.94
C GLY A 156 24.27 1.79 24.40
N PRO A 157 23.46 2.72 24.94
CA PRO A 157 23.90 4.06 25.34
C PRO A 157 24.90 4.08 26.51
N ASN A 158 24.98 3.02 27.32
CA ASN A 158 25.84 3.00 28.51
C ASN A 158 27.26 2.46 28.25
N GLY A 159 27.72 2.49 27.00
CA GLY A 159 29.07 2.10 26.60
C GLY A 159 29.18 0.67 26.08
N ILE A 160 30.40 0.21 25.84
CA ILE A 160 30.69 -1.05 25.11
C ILE A 160 30.15 -2.32 25.78
N TRP A 161 29.90 -2.27 27.10
CA TRP A 161 29.38 -3.39 27.86
C TRP A 161 27.84 -3.44 27.91
N ASP A 162 27.15 -2.36 27.53
CA ASP A 162 25.70 -2.36 27.32
C ASP A 162 25.44 -2.99 25.95
N VAL A 163 25.28 -4.32 25.89
CA VAL A 163 24.95 -5.03 24.66
C VAL A 163 23.46 -5.30 24.64
N ARG A 164 22.77 -4.83 23.59
CA ARG A 164 21.34 -5.02 23.39
C ARG A 164 21.09 -5.89 22.18
N GLU A 165 20.14 -6.80 22.29
CA GLU A 165 19.68 -7.62 21.17
C GLU A 165 18.46 -6.95 20.53
N LEU A 166 18.57 -6.57 19.26
CA LEU A 166 17.50 -5.97 18.47
C LEU A 166 17.01 -6.96 17.41
N ALA A 167 15.80 -7.48 17.62
CA ALA A 167 15.07 -8.23 16.61
C ALA A 167 14.26 -7.28 15.70
N CYS A 168 13.78 -7.76 14.56
CA CYS A 168 12.94 -6.98 13.65
C CYS A 168 11.73 -6.36 14.36
N THR A 169 11.12 -7.11 15.29
CA THR A 169 9.95 -6.70 16.07
C THR A 169 10.26 -5.67 17.15
N SER A 170 11.53 -5.40 17.47
CA SER A 170 11.91 -4.31 18.37
C SER A 170 11.53 -2.94 17.78
N CYS A 171 11.54 -2.81 16.45
CA CYS A 171 11.14 -1.60 15.74
C CYS A 171 9.82 -1.77 14.97
N HIS A 172 9.68 -2.87 14.21
CA HIS A 172 8.50 -3.13 13.38
C HIS A 172 7.38 -3.77 14.20
N GLN A 173 6.59 -2.91 14.84
CA GLN A 173 5.46 -3.32 15.67
C GLN A 173 4.22 -3.55 14.80
N ALA A 174 3.77 -4.80 14.74
CA ALA A 174 2.57 -5.18 14.00
C ALA A 174 1.29 -4.63 14.66
N GLU A 175 0.30 -4.30 13.83
CA GLU A 175 -0.99 -3.75 14.20
C GLU A 175 -2.10 -4.27 13.27
N GLY A 176 -3.28 -4.49 13.85
CA GLY A 176 -4.48 -4.92 13.11
C GLY A 176 -4.44 -6.39 12.66
N LYS A 177 -5.53 -6.80 12.01
CA LYS A 177 -5.77 -8.21 11.62
C LYS A 177 -4.80 -8.72 10.56
N GLU A 178 -4.33 -7.86 9.68
CA GLU A 178 -3.38 -8.20 8.60
C GLU A 178 -1.92 -8.12 9.05
N MET A 179 -1.69 -7.75 10.32
CA MET A 179 -0.36 -7.46 10.86
C MET A 179 0.41 -6.45 10.00
N ARG A 180 -0.24 -5.30 9.72
CA ARG A 180 0.46 -4.14 9.14
C ARG A 180 1.39 -3.55 10.20
N PHE A 181 2.31 -2.67 9.83
CA PHE A 181 3.24 -2.10 10.81
C PHE A 181 2.90 -0.66 11.15
N LYS A 182 3.06 -0.31 12.43
CA LYS A 182 2.98 1.06 12.91
C LYS A 182 4.06 1.92 12.27
N ALA A 183 3.76 3.20 12.09
CA ALA A 183 4.78 4.18 11.72
C ALA A 183 5.84 4.28 12.82
N LEU A 184 7.11 4.31 12.41
CA LEU A 184 8.23 4.53 13.31
C LEU A 184 8.21 5.96 13.87
N SER A 185 8.67 6.12 15.11
CA SER A 185 8.80 7.42 15.75
C SER A 185 10.02 7.47 16.67
N TYR A 186 10.62 8.65 16.80
CA TYR A 186 11.76 8.85 17.70
C TYR A 186 11.46 8.37 19.13
N LYS A 187 10.29 8.75 19.65
CA LYS A 187 9.87 8.42 21.02
C LYS A 187 9.90 6.91 21.27
N ASN A 188 9.32 6.12 20.37
CA ASN A 188 9.12 4.68 20.60
C ASN A 188 10.31 3.83 20.14
N ASN A 189 11.11 4.32 19.17
CA ASN A 189 12.10 3.49 18.49
C ASN A 189 13.54 3.94 18.68
N CYS A 190 13.79 5.20 19.04
CA CYS A 190 15.14 5.77 19.05
C CYS A 190 15.56 6.30 20.43
N SER A 191 14.62 6.90 21.18
CA SER A 191 14.93 7.67 22.40
C SER A 191 15.67 6.86 23.46
N THR A 192 15.42 5.56 23.57
CA THR A 192 16.03 4.68 24.58
C THR A 192 17.53 4.45 24.40
N CYS A 193 18.08 4.79 23.23
CA CYS A 193 19.51 4.69 22.92
C CYS A 193 20.11 6.03 22.47
N HIS A 194 19.38 6.82 21.68
CA HIS A 194 19.91 8.05 21.04
C HIS A 194 19.43 9.36 21.69
N THR A 195 19.13 9.37 23.00
CA THR A 195 18.80 10.62 23.72
C THR A 195 20.00 11.56 23.85
N SER A 196 21.22 11.05 23.84
CA SER A 196 22.46 11.84 23.89
C SER A 196 22.58 12.84 22.75
N GLU A 197 22.07 12.50 21.57
CA GLU A 197 22.21 13.34 20.36
C GLU A 197 21.40 14.64 20.44
N LEU A 198 20.48 14.74 21.40
CA LEU A 198 19.69 15.94 21.67
C LEU A 198 20.26 16.78 22.83
N GLN A 199 21.42 16.39 23.37
CA GLN A 199 22.11 17.13 24.42
C GLN A 199 23.19 18.03 23.82
N ILE A 200 23.11 19.31 24.17
CA ILE A 200 24.09 20.34 23.79
C ILE A 200 24.68 20.99 25.05
N GLY A 201 25.76 21.74 24.88
CA GLY A 201 26.44 22.41 26.00
C GLY A 201 27.67 21.67 26.53
N THR A 202 28.23 22.19 27.61
CA THR A 202 29.43 21.65 28.25
C THR A 202 29.06 20.49 29.19
N LYS A 203 30.06 19.76 29.71
CA LYS A 203 29.82 18.68 30.68
C LYS A 203 29.05 19.17 31.91
N ASP A 204 29.32 20.40 32.35
CA ASP A 204 28.78 20.97 33.60
C ASP A 204 27.45 21.69 33.39
N ASN A 205 27.08 22.01 32.15
CA ASN A 205 25.83 22.69 31.82
C ASN A 205 25.24 22.14 30.51
N LYS A 206 24.63 20.95 30.62
CA LYS A 206 23.95 20.30 29.51
C LYS A 206 22.52 20.79 29.37
N LEU A 207 22.15 21.18 28.17
CA LEU A 207 20.77 21.46 27.78
C LEU A 207 20.26 20.32 26.89
N THR A 208 19.10 19.76 27.24
CA THR A 208 18.43 18.75 26.41
C THR A 208 17.32 19.43 25.61
N LEU A 209 17.33 19.22 24.30
CA LEU A 209 16.33 19.79 23.40
C LEU A 209 15.21 18.79 23.10
N PRO A 210 13.96 19.27 22.92
CA PRO A 210 12.87 18.41 22.48
C PRO A 210 13.08 17.98 21.02
N HIS A 211 12.84 16.70 20.74
CA HIS A 211 12.72 16.20 19.37
C HIS A 211 11.34 16.57 18.79
N GLY A 212 11.31 17.19 17.60
CA GLY A 212 10.06 17.61 16.96
C GLY A 212 10.31 18.61 15.83
N GLU A 213 9.37 19.53 15.64
CA GLU A 213 9.46 20.59 14.63
C GLU A 213 10.71 21.47 14.85
N GLU A 214 11.47 21.69 13.78
CA GLU A 214 12.72 22.47 13.80
C GLU A 214 12.51 23.87 14.36
N GLN A 215 11.41 24.53 13.99
CA GLN A 215 11.09 25.87 14.46
C GLN A 215 10.96 25.91 15.98
N ASN A 216 10.34 24.89 16.58
CA ASN A 216 10.18 24.80 18.04
C ASN A 216 11.53 24.58 18.72
N MET A 217 12.39 23.74 18.13
CA MET A 217 13.75 23.53 18.61
C MET A 217 14.56 24.83 18.58
N PHE A 218 14.59 25.55 17.46
CA PHE A 218 15.33 26.81 17.36
C PHE A 218 14.77 27.91 18.27
N ASN A 219 13.44 27.95 18.48
CA ASN A 219 12.83 28.87 19.43
C ASN A 219 13.26 28.56 20.87
N ALA A 220 13.30 27.28 21.25
CA ALA A 220 13.81 26.84 22.54
C ALA A 220 15.30 27.22 22.70
N LEU A 221 16.11 27.03 21.65
CA LEU A 221 17.52 27.40 21.69
C LEU A 221 17.74 28.90 21.90
N LYS A 222 16.96 29.75 21.22
CA LYS A 222 16.98 31.21 21.42
C LYS A 222 16.57 31.60 22.84
N LEU A 223 15.63 30.88 23.44
CA LEU A 223 15.16 31.15 24.79
C LEU A 223 16.18 30.75 25.87
N TYR A 224 16.75 29.54 25.76
CA TYR A 224 17.59 28.97 26.81
C TYR A 224 19.07 29.30 26.68
N ALA A 225 19.57 29.58 25.47
CA ALA A 225 20.98 29.86 25.22
C ALA A 225 21.18 30.93 24.11
N PRO A 226 20.66 32.15 24.29
CA PRO A 226 20.72 33.19 23.25
C PRO A 226 22.15 33.60 22.89
N LYS A 227 23.09 33.57 23.84
CA LYS A 227 24.49 33.98 23.60
C LYS A 227 25.29 32.93 22.83
N GLU A 228 24.91 31.67 22.99
CA GLU A 228 25.56 30.49 22.38
C GLU A 228 24.78 29.95 21.17
N PHE A 229 23.75 30.67 20.72
CA PHE A 229 22.80 30.21 19.70
C PHE A 229 23.51 29.68 18.44
N ASP A 230 24.39 30.47 17.83
CA ASP A 230 25.06 30.08 16.58
C ASP A 230 25.94 28.83 16.78
N ARG A 231 26.69 28.79 17.89
CA ARG A 231 27.55 27.66 18.24
C ARG A 231 26.74 26.36 18.42
N TYR A 232 25.62 26.42 19.15
CA TYR A 232 24.79 25.25 19.38
C TYR A 232 23.97 24.86 18.15
N ALA A 233 23.54 25.83 17.33
CA ALA A 233 22.92 25.56 16.05
C ALA A 233 23.90 24.80 15.12
N ASP A 234 25.17 25.20 15.08
CA ASP A 234 26.20 24.50 14.31
C ASP A 234 26.55 23.12 14.90
N GLN A 235 26.54 22.97 16.23
CA GLN A 235 26.73 21.66 16.86
C GLN A 235 25.62 20.67 16.43
N LEU A 236 24.36 21.11 16.44
CA LEU A 236 23.21 20.30 16.01
C LEU A 236 23.27 19.98 14.51
N LYS A 237 23.71 20.95 13.69
CA LYS A 237 23.92 20.78 12.24
C LYS A 237 24.94 19.70 11.90
N ASN A 238 25.93 19.46 12.75
CA ASN A 238 27.05 18.56 12.43
C ASN A 238 26.96 17.22 13.17
N ASN A 239 26.62 17.24 14.47
CA ASN A 239 26.69 16.05 15.33
C ASN A 239 25.38 15.71 16.05
N GLY A 240 24.43 16.64 16.17
CA GLY A 240 23.12 16.36 16.79
C GLY A 240 22.11 15.86 15.76
N CYS A 241 21.33 16.78 15.19
CA CYS A 241 20.33 16.46 14.18
C CYS A 241 20.94 15.72 12.97
N ALA A 242 22.12 16.11 12.51
CA ALA A 242 22.78 15.48 11.36
C ALA A 242 23.24 14.03 11.57
N TYR A 243 23.24 13.55 12.83
CA TYR A 243 23.50 12.15 13.13
C TYR A 243 22.43 11.25 12.49
N CYS A 244 21.16 11.62 12.66
CA CYS A 244 20.01 10.86 12.13
C CYS A 244 19.39 11.47 10.88
N HIS A 245 19.54 12.78 10.64
CA HIS A 245 18.85 13.49 9.57
C HIS A 245 19.83 13.93 8.47
N GLU A 246 19.32 13.95 7.25
CA GLU A 246 19.94 14.73 6.19
C GLU A 246 19.64 16.22 6.43
N VAL A 247 20.69 17.04 6.57
CA VAL A 247 20.56 18.48 6.85
C VAL A 247 20.80 19.27 5.57
N GLN A 248 20.00 20.30 5.35
CA GLN A 248 20.13 21.25 4.25
C GLN A 248 20.59 22.61 4.77
N PRO A 249 21.52 23.29 4.07
CA PRO A 249 21.88 24.65 4.39
C PRO A 249 20.69 25.59 4.14
N ALA A 250 20.62 26.67 4.92
CA ALA A 250 19.65 27.73 4.67
C ALA A 250 19.88 28.37 3.29
N LYS A 251 18.79 28.76 2.65
CA LYS A 251 18.76 29.55 1.41
C LYS A 251 18.51 31.01 1.74
N THR A 252 18.83 31.89 0.79
CA THR A 252 18.56 33.34 0.92
C THR A 252 17.08 33.58 1.20
N GLY A 253 16.77 34.21 2.33
CA GLY A 253 15.40 34.50 2.77
C GLY A 253 14.80 33.50 3.77
N ASP A 254 15.49 32.40 4.07
CA ASP A 254 15.05 31.46 5.10
C ASP A 254 15.13 32.06 6.50
N LYS A 255 14.18 31.69 7.37
CA LYS A 255 14.10 32.16 8.77
C LYS A 255 14.98 31.37 9.74
N LEU A 256 15.41 30.17 9.34
CA LEU A 256 16.20 29.24 10.13
C LEU A 256 17.63 29.17 9.57
N PRO A 257 18.65 28.94 10.41
CA PRO A 257 20.05 28.86 9.96
C PRO A 257 20.35 27.63 9.09
N TRP A 258 19.51 26.59 9.21
CA TRP A 258 19.49 25.37 8.40
C TRP A 258 18.18 24.62 8.71
N SER A 259 17.89 23.60 7.91
CA SER A 259 16.73 22.72 8.09
C SER A 259 17.10 21.26 7.86
N VAL A 260 16.31 20.33 8.37
CA VAL A 260 16.42 18.91 7.98
C VAL A 260 15.59 18.65 6.72
N MET A 261 15.97 17.62 5.97
CA MET A 261 15.14 17.14 4.88
C MET A 261 13.79 16.69 5.42
N PRO A 262 12.67 17.04 4.74
CA PRO A 262 11.35 16.56 5.13
C PRO A 262 11.33 15.03 5.22
N LEU A 263 10.86 14.52 6.35
CA LEU A 263 10.77 13.08 6.56
C LEU A 263 9.63 12.48 5.72
N ARG A 264 10.00 11.55 4.84
CA ARG A 264 9.07 10.87 3.93
C ARG A 264 9.15 9.37 4.10
N LEU A 265 8.80 8.88 5.28
CA LEU A 265 8.74 7.45 5.56
C LEU A 265 7.61 6.81 4.76
N ASN A 266 7.97 5.81 3.98
CA ASN A 266 7.04 5.07 3.17
C ASN A 266 6.44 3.90 3.95
N ASN A 267 5.13 3.96 4.21
CA ASN A 267 4.42 2.94 4.98
C ASN A 267 3.69 1.92 4.09
N ASP A 268 3.62 2.16 2.78
CA ASP A 268 2.89 1.30 1.85
C ASP A 268 3.55 1.24 0.46
N TRP A 269 4.54 0.35 0.35
CA TRP A 269 5.31 0.13 -0.86
C TRP A 269 4.52 -0.52 -1.99
N LEU A 270 3.50 -1.32 -1.67
CA LEU A 270 2.70 -2.07 -2.63
C LEU A 270 1.24 -1.59 -2.61
N ALA A 271 0.99 -0.28 -2.66
CA ALA A 271 -0.35 0.32 -2.49
C ALA A 271 -1.46 -0.12 -3.47
N LYS A 272 -1.15 -0.94 -4.47
CA LYS A 272 -2.12 -1.55 -5.42
C LYS A 272 -2.31 -3.04 -5.20
N ALA A 273 -1.71 -3.60 -4.16
CA ALA A 273 -1.87 -4.96 -3.72
C ALA A 273 -2.03 -4.99 -2.20
N GLN A 274 -2.66 -6.05 -1.70
CA GLN A 274 -2.71 -6.37 -0.30
C GLN A 274 -1.76 -7.54 -0.03
N PHE A 275 -0.92 -7.36 0.99
CA PHE A 275 -0.12 -8.42 1.55
C PHE A 275 -0.45 -8.54 3.03
N ASN A 276 -0.75 -9.77 3.46
CA ASN A 276 -1.17 -10.07 4.81
C ASN A 276 -0.03 -10.80 5.54
N HIS A 277 0.65 -10.09 6.46
CA HIS A 277 1.73 -10.68 7.26
C HIS A 277 1.19 -11.73 8.24
N ALA A 278 -0.06 -11.61 8.69
CA ALA A 278 -0.67 -12.58 9.60
C ALA A 278 -0.81 -13.98 8.97
N ALA A 279 -1.12 -14.04 7.68
CA ALA A 279 -1.13 -15.29 6.90
C ALA A 279 0.28 -15.90 6.74
N HIS A 280 1.33 -15.10 6.91
CA HIS A 280 2.74 -15.49 6.78
C HIS A 280 3.49 -15.52 8.11
N ARG A 281 2.79 -15.46 9.25
CA ARG A 281 3.39 -15.32 10.60
C ARG A 281 4.40 -16.41 11.00
N THR A 282 4.38 -17.56 10.33
CA THR A 282 5.32 -18.67 10.57
C THR A 282 6.60 -18.54 9.75
N GLN A 283 6.69 -17.57 8.83
CA GLN A 283 7.87 -17.29 8.04
C GLN A 283 8.76 -16.30 8.79
N GLN A 284 10.08 -16.43 8.64
CA GLN A 284 11.03 -15.46 9.18
C GLN A 284 11.02 -14.19 8.32
N CYS A 285 11.12 -13.01 8.93
CA CYS A 285 11.16 -11.73 8.19
C CYS A 285 12.22 -11.73 7.09
N THR A 286 13.40 -12.31 7.40
CA THR A 286 14.57 -12.40 6.53
C THR A 286 14.39 -13.35 5.36
N SER A 287 13.35 -14.20 5.32
CA SER A 287 13.06 -15.00 4.12
C SER A 287 12.64 -14.12 2.94
N CYS A 288 12.09 -12.93 3.21
CA CYS A 288 11.58 -12.00 2.22
C CYS A 288 12.32 -10.65 2.22
N HIS A 289 12.61 -10.09 3.40
CA HIS A 289 13.24 -8.78 3.56
C HIS A 289 14.73 -8.92 3.83
N LYS A 290 15.56 -8.51 2.87
CA LYS A 290 17.02 -8.59 2.96
C LYS A 290 17.61 -7.25 3.38
N VAL A 291 17.63 -7.01 4.68
CA VAL A 291 18.08 -5.73 5.30
C VAL A 291 19.40 -5.83 6.06
N GLU A 292 19.90 -7.04 6.31
CA GLU A 292 21.06 -7.27 7.20
C GLU A 292 22.36 -6.61 6.72
N ALA A 293 22.49 -6.41 5.40
CA ALA A 293 23.63 -5.73 4.78
C ALA A 293 23.32 -4.28 4.38
N SER A 294 22.14 -3.76 4.72
CA SER A 294 21.74 -2.41 4.36
C SER A 294 22.45 -1.40 5.25
N LYS A 295 23.24 -0.54 4.60
CA LYS A 295 24.05 0.51 5.23
C LYS A 295 23.40 1.88 5.11
N SER A 296 22.23 1.95 4.48
CA SER A 296 21.55 3.20 4.19
C SER A 296 20.05 3.04 4.25
N SER A 297 19.39 4.10 4.72
CA SER A 297 17.94 4.29 4.65
C SER A 297 17.44 4.40 3.20
N ALA A 298 18.35 4.60 2.24
CA ALA A 298 18.03 4.63 0.82
C ALA A 298 17.81 3.24 0.22
N ASP A 299 18.27 2.18 0.89
CA ASP A 299 18.16 0.80 0.40
C ASP A 299 16.70 0.31 0.49
N VAL A 300 16.16 -0.17 -0.63
CA VAL A 300 14.76 -0.64 -0.69
C VAL A 300 14.70 -2.16 -0.54
N ALA A 301 14.37 -2.62 0.66
CA ALA A 301 14.28 -4.05 0.99
C ALA A 301 12.87 -4.64 0.82
N ILE A 302 12.19 -4.33 -0.28
CA ILE A 302 10.87 -4.90 -0.58
C ILE A 302 11.01 -6.14 -1.47
N PRO A 303 10.43 -7.29 -1.07
CA PRO A 303 10.55 -8.52 -1.83
C PRO A 303 9.99 -8.36 -3.24
N ASN A 304 10.61 -9.05 -4.20
CA ASN A 304 10.11 -9.11 -5.55
C ASN A 304 9.14 -10.30 -5.73
N ARG A 305 8.55 -10.40 -6.93
CA ARG A 305 7.64 -11.51 -7.27
C ARG A 305 8.27 -12.88 -7.03
N GLN A 306 9.58 -13.04 -7.26
CA GLN A 306 10.24 -14.33 -7.11
C GLN A 306 10.21 -14.83 -5.67
N SER A 307 10.30 -13.94 -4.67
CA SER A 307 10.14 -14.30 -3.26
C SER A 307 8.78 -14.94 -2.98
N CYS A 308 7.71 -14.40 -3.58
CA CYS A 308 6.37 -14.95 -3.46
C CYS A 308 6.25 -16.32 -4.16
N LEU A 309 6.90 -16.48 -5.32
CA LEU A 309 6.83 -17.69 -6.13
C LEU A 309 7.52 -18.91 -5.49
N LEU A 310 8.27 -18.73 -4.40
CA LEU A 310 8.78 -19.84 -3.59
C LEU A 310 7.64 -20.68 -2.98
N CYS A 311 6.53 -20.03 -2.59
CA CYS A 311 5.40 -20.65 -1.91
C CYS A 311 4.08 -20.52 -2.68
N HIS A 312 3.98 -19.58 -3.62
CA HIS A 312 2.79 -19.35 -4.43
C HIS A 312 3.02 -19.78 -5.88
N SER A 313 1.99 -20.30 -6.54
CA SER A 313 1.97 -20.60 -7.97
C SER A 313 0.93 -19.74 -8.69
N GLY A 314 0.92 -19.81 -10.02
CA GLY A 314 -0.07 -19.13 -10.84
C GLY A 314 -1.47 -19.72 -10.72
N ASN A 315 -2.21 -19.70 -11.82
CA ASN A 315 -3.62 -20.12 -11.90
C ASN A 315 -3.85 -21.60 -11.52
N THR A 316 -2.78 -22.40 -11.47
CA THR A 316 -2.85 -23.84 -11.20
C THR A 316 -2.05 -24.18 -9.94
N PRO A 317 -2.57 -25.06 -9.07
CA PRO A 317 -1.81 -25.58 -7.94
C PRO A 317 -0.56 -26.31 -8.41
N LYS A 318 0.53 -26.18 -7.65
CA LYS A 318 1.76 -26.95 -7.85
C LYS A 318 2.16 -27.62 -6.55
N HIS A 319 3.01 -28.64 -6.63
CA HIS A 319 3.50 -29.34 -5.45
C HIS A 319 4.09 -28.35 -4.43
N LYS A 320 3.54 -28.36 -3.19
CA LYS A 320 3.92 -27.47 -2.08
C LYS A 320 3.76 -25.96 -2.35
N ARG A 321 3.01 -25.56 -3.39
CA ARG A 321 2.77 -24.15 -3.72
C ARG A 321 1.27 -23.87 -3.85
N ILE A 322 0.83 -22.79 -3.21
CA ILE A 322 -0.57 -22.37 -3.17
C ILE A 322 -0.90 -21.64 -4.47
N ALA A 323 -1.94 -22.09 -5.17
CA ALA A 323 -2.43 -21.38 -6.34
C ALA A 323 -2.94 -19.99 -5.95
N SER A 324 -2.48 -18.95 -6.64
CA SER A 324 -2.89 -17.58 -6.39
C SER A 324 -3.64 -17.00 -7.57
N SER A 325 -4.89 -16.61 -7.30
CA SER A 325 -5.71 -15.82 -8.21
C SER A 325 -5.32 -14.34 -8.16
N CYS A 326 -5.76 -13.54 -9.13
CA CYS A 326 -5.57 -12.08 -9.15
C CYS A 326 -6.06 -11.45 -7.84
N MET A 327 -7.20 -11.95 -7.34
CA MET A 327 -7.84 -11.47 -6.12
C MET A 327 -7.11 -11.88 -4.83
N SER A 328 -6.12 -12.77 -4.92
CA SER A 328 -5.26 -13.12 -3.77
C SER A 328 -4.37 -11.95 -3.34
N CYS A 329 -4.10 -11.00 -4.26
CA CYS A 329 -3.30 -9.80 -3.99
C CYS A 329 -4.04 -8.52 -4.36
N HIS A 330 -4.92 -8.53 -5.35
CA HIS A 330 -5.62 -7.32 -5.79
C HIS A 330 -7.04 -7.28 -5.23
N THR A 331 -7.31 -6.28 -4.40
CA THR A 331 -8.66 -6.00 -3.93
C THR A 331 -9.51 -5.46 -5.06
N PHE A 332 -10.76 -5.91 -5.10
CA PHE A 332 -11.75 -5.49 -6.07
C PHE A 332 -13.00 -5.01 -5.33
N HIS A 333 -13.61 -3.92 -5.80
CA HIS A 333 -14.77 -3.25 -5.18
C HIS A 333 -14.61 -2.96 -3.67
N ASN A 334 -13.70 -2.05 -3.31
CA ASN A 334 -13.32 -1.66 -1.92
C ASN A 334 -14.46 -1.40 -0.89
N ALA A 335 -15.72 -1.42 -1.30
CA ALA A 335 -16.93 -1.24 -0.51
C ALA A 335 -17.09 -2.18 0.70
N HIS A 336 -16.42 -3.33 0.73
CA HIS A 336 -16.57 -4.32 1.81
C HIS A 336 -15.44 -4.31 2.86
N GLN A 337 -14.43 -3.44 2.72
CA GLN A 337 -13.27 -3.44 3.61
C GLN A 337 -13.13 -2.20 4.49
N GLY A 338 -14.09 -1.26 4.50
CA GLY A 338 -14.03 -0.07 5.37
C GLY A 338 -12.84 0.87 5.09
N TYR A 339 -12.09 0.63 4.01
CA TYR A 339 -11.05 1.49 3.49
C TYR A 339 -11.62 2.30 2.31
N ASP A 340 -12.63 3.11 2.61
CA ASP A 340 -13.02 4.22 1.74
C ASP A 340 -11.89 5.23 1.77
N LEU A 341 -10.99 5.25 0.78
CA LEU A 341 -10.06 6.37 0.55
C LEU A 341 -9.20 6.24 -0.71
N ILE A 342 -9.70 5.81 -1.88
CA ILE A 342 -8.88 5.96 -3.12
C ILE A 342 -9.61 6.53 -4.34
N THR A 343 -10.93 6.38 -4.51
CA THR A 343 -11.55 6.85 -5.77
C THR A 343 -12.75 7.77 -5.62
N GLY A 344 -13.53 7.72 -4.54
CA GLY A 344 -14.74 8.54 -4.35
C GLY A 344 -15.87 8.30 -5.38
N ALA A 345 -15.58 7.64 -6.50
CA ALA A 345 -16.54 7.23 -7.50
C ALA A 345 -17.33 6.01 -7.01
N LYS A 346 -18.65 6.12 -7.05
CA LYS A 346 -19.62 5.06 -6.75
C LYS A 346 -20.29 4.62 -8.05
N VAL A 347 -20.72 3.37 -8.13
CA VAL A 347 -21.55 2.90 -9.25
C VAL A 347 -22.95 3.51 -9.10
N GLU A 348 -23.34 4.38 -10.02
CA GLU A 348 -24.70 4.91 -10.07
C GLU A 348 -25.61 4.00 -10.91
N THR A 349 -26.91 4.00 -10.60
CA THR A 349 -27.93 3.23 -11.34
C THR A 349 -27.91 3.49 -12.85
N LYS A 350 -27.57 4.71 -13.28
CA LYS A 350 -27.46 5.09 -14.70
C LYS A 350 -26.28 4.43 -15.42
N ASP A 351 -25.23 4.05 -14.68
CA ASP A 351 -24.01 3.46 -15.24
C ASP A 351 -24.13 1.93 -15.38
N VAL A 352 -25.07 1.32 -14.66
CA VAL A 352 -25.38 -0.12 -14.70
C VAL A 352 -26.05 -0.53 -16.02
N ASP A 353 -26.81 0.37 -16.65
CA ASP A 353 -27.51 0.11 -17.90
C ASP A 353 -26.53 -0.08 -19.09
N ILE A 354 -25.32 0.49 -19.00
CA ILE A 354 -24.26 0.32 -20.01
C ILE A 354 -23.71 -1.11 -20.00
N LEU A 355 -23.72 -1.79 -18.84
CA LEU A 355 -23.26 -3.18 -18.69
C LEU A 355 -24.32 -4.23 -19.10
N SER A 356 -25.58 -3.83 -19.07
CA SER A 356 -26.74 -4.71 -19.24
C SER A 356 -27.37 -4.63 -20.63
N THR A 357 -26.98 -3.67 -21.46
CA THR A 357 -27.54 -3.48 -22.80
C THR A 357 -26.96 -4.47 -23.79
N LEU A 358 -27.73 -5.53 -24.08
CA LEU A 358 -27.63 -6.21 -25.37
C LEU A 358 -27.88 -5.15 -26.46
N PRO A 359 -27.05 -5.03 -27.51
CA PRO A 359 -27.59 -4.49 -28.74
C PRO A 359 -28.69 -5.46 -29.15
N THR A 360 -29.95 -5.02 -29.07
CA THR A 360 -31.03 -5.69 -29.79
C THR A 360 -30.54 -5.84 -31.22
N VAL A 361 -30.29 -7.09 -31.63
CA VAL A 361 -30.10 -7.43 -33.04
C VAL A 361 -31.30 -6.83 -33.75
N THR A 362 -31.03 -5.85 -34.60
CA THR A 362 -32.02 -5.25 -35.47
C THR A 362 -32.62 -6.36 -36.32
N GLU A 363 -33.86 -6.75 -36.02
CA GLU A 363 -34.71 -7.41 -37.00
C GLU A 363 -35.00 -6.38 -38.09
N LYS A 364 -34.15 -6.38 -39.12
CA LYS A 364 -34.53 -5.86 -40.43
C LYS A 364 -35.64 -6.77 -40.97
N LYS A 365 -36.85 -6.23 -41.10
CA LYS A 365 -37.80 -6.66 -42.13
C LYS A 365 -37.41 -6.02 -43.45
#